data_AF-A0A6J7FT45-F1
#
_entry.id   AF-A0A6J7FT45-F1
#
_cell.length_a   1.000
_cell.length_b   1.000
_cell.length_c   1.000
_cell.angle_alpha   90.00
_cell.angle_beta   90.00
_cell.angle_gamma   90.00
#
_symmetry.space_group_name_H-M   'P 1'
#
loop_
_entity.id
_entity.type
_entity.pdbx_description
1 polymer ?
#
loop_
_entity_poly.entity_id
_entity_poly.type
_entity_poly.pdbx_seq_one_letter_code
_entity_poly.pdbx_strand_id
1 'polypeptide(L)'
;MLASLLLPGLPSAWAAVAVLVLFLAVWAVSVRIRDVGIVDTFWGLSFVLVALVVALTADGDTGLRWLLLGMTAIWGVRLGGFLLARFRRHDSEDPRYAAIRDRHPDRFALYSLVVIFGTQAVAVLLVSLPIQVAARSDAEVGALVAFGVVLWAVGVAVEAAADEQQRRHSASGDDSVLDTGLWRYSRHPNKFGDACAWWGIWLVALTAGGTWWTLIGPAVMTFVLVRGTGEDDHDTDSDEEAAYVRRTSKFVPLPPRA
;
A
#
# COMPACT_ATOMS: atom_id res chain seq x y z
N MET A 1 -5.98 -1.19 -31.75
CA MET A 1 -6.65 -1.71 -30.55
C MET A 1 -5.68 -2.32 -29.54
N LEU A 2 -4.78 -3.25 -29.91
CA LEU A 2 -3.79 -3.79 -28.96
C LEU A 2 -2.68 -2.80 -28.56
N ALA A 3 -2.20 -1.96 -29.48
CA ALA A 3 -1.13 -0.99 -29.17
C ALA A 3 -1.53 0.12 -28.16
N SER A 4 -2.81 0.47 -28.10
CA SER A 4 -3.37 1.46 -27.16
C SER A 4 -3.56 0.93 -25.73
N LEU A 5 -3.35 -0.38 -25.52
CA LEU A 5 -3.37 -1.05 -24.21
C LEU A 5 -1.95 -1.34 -23.68
N LEU A 6 -0.92 -1.13 -24.51
CA LEU A 6 0.49 -1.36 -24.12
C LEU A 6 1.10 -0.20 -23.34
N LEU A 7 0.46 0.98 -23.35
CA LEU A 7 0.96 2.18 -22.70
C LEU A 7 -0.13 2.88 -21.88
N PRO A 8 0.24 3.52 -20.74
CA PRO A 8 -0.65 4.41 -20.02
C PRO A 8 -1.14 5.53 -20.96
N GLY A 9 -2.47 5.69 -21.07
CA GLY A 9 -3.11 6.68 -21.95
C GLY A 9 -3.30 8.05 -21.29
N LEU A 10 -4.07 8.93 -21.94
CA LEU A 10 -4.42 10.25 -21.39
C LEU A 10 -5.03 10.20 -19.95
N PRO A 11 -5.89 9.21 -19.59
CA PRO A 11 -6.36 9.04 -18.21
C PRO A 11 -5.22 8.88 -17.18
N SER A 12 -4.15 8.15 -17.53
CA SER A 12 -2.98 7.99 -16.68
C SER A 12 -2.19 9.29 -16.52
N ALA A 13 -2.12 10.12 -17.56
CA ALA A 13 -1.50 11.44 -17.45
C ALA A 13 -2.27 12.34 -16.48
N TRP A 14 -3.61 12.34 -16.52
CA TRP A 14 -4.43 13.04 -15.54
C TRP A 14 -4.22 12.50 -14.12
N ALA A 15 -4.13 11.17 -13.96
CA ALA A 15 -3.84 10.56 -12.67
C ALA A 15 -2.46 10.97 -12.15
N ALA A 16 -1.43 11.03 -13.01
CA ALA A 16 -0.10 11.50 -12.65
C ALA A 16 -0.10 12.96 -12.19
N VAL A 17 -0.79 13.85 -12.91
CA VAL A 17 -0.96 15.25 -12.50
C VAL A 17 -1.67 15.34 -11.15
N ALA A 18 -2.76 14.58 -10.96
CA ALA A 18 -3.50 14.58 -9.70
C ALA A 18 -2.64 14.09 -8.51
N VAL A 19 -1.86 13.04 -8.71
CA VAL A 19 -0.89 12.53 -7.71
C VAL A 19 0.16 13.58 -7.39
N LEU A 20 0.77 14.21 -8.41
CA LEU A 20 1.78 15.25 -8.18
C LEU A 20 1.21 16.45 -7.40
N VAL A 21 0.01 16.91 -7.75
CA VAL A 21 -0.68 17.98 -7.02
C VAL A 21 -0.97 17.56 -5.56
N LEU A 22 -1.46 16.34 -5.34
CA LEU A 22 -1.70 15.82 -3.99
C LEU A 22 -0.41 15.79 -3.17
N PHE A 23 0.66 15.17 -3.68
CA PHE A 23 1.91 15.05 -2.93
C PHE A 23 2.58 16.41 -2.70
N LEU A 24 2.47 17.36 -3.62
CA LEU A 24 2.93 18.74 -3.40
C LEU A 24 2.13 19.43 -2.28
N ALA A 25 0.81 19.26 -2.26
CA ALA A 25 -0.04 19.82 -1.21
C ALA A 25 0.26 19.20 0.16
N VAL A 26 0.37 17.86 0.24
CA VAL A 26 0.72 17.16 1.48
C VAL A 26 2.13 17.51 1.93
N TRP A 27 3.07 17.70 1.02
CA TRP A 27 4.42 18.18 1.35
C TRP A 27 4.41 19.61 1.92
N ALA A 28 3.65 20.52 1.34
CA ALA A 28 3.52 21.87 1.87
C ALA A 28 2.94 21.86 3.30
N VAL A 29 1.96 20.97 3.57
CA VAL A 29 1.43 20.74 4.92
C VAL A 29 2.51 20.14 5.82
N SER A 30 3.25 19.13 5.37
CA SER A 30 4.28 18.44 6.17
C SER A 30 5.39 19.38 6.62
N VAL A 31 5.84 20.29 5.75
CA VAL A 31 6.81 21.35 6.09
C VAL A 31 6.25 22.29 7.15
N ARG A 32 4.95 22.65 7.05
CA ARG A 32 4.29 23.56 8.00
C ARG A 32 4.13 22.93 9.38
N ILE A 33 3.76 21.66 9.46
CA ILE A 33 3.62 20.93 10.73
C ILE A 33 4.94 20.35 11.23
N ARG A 34 6.01 20.43 10.43
CA ARG A 34 7.34 19.88 10.67
C ARG A 34 7.36 18.37 10.88
N ASP A 35 6.43 17.65 10.28
CA ASP A 35 6.33 16.20 10.38
C ASP A 35 6.04 15.62 9.00
N VAL A 36 7.03 14.92 8.44
CA VAL A 36 6.92 14.27 7.12
C VAL A 36 6.10 12.99 7.18
N GLY A 37 5.91 12.40 8.37
CA GLY A 37 5.16 11.16 8.57
C GLY A 37 3.70 11.21 8.13
N ILE A 38 3.13 12.42 7.98
CA ILE A 38 1.80 12.60 7.39
C ILE A 38 1.68 11.98 6.00
N VAL A 39 2.78 11.88 5.24
CA VAL A 39 2.79 11.31 3.89
C VAL A 39 2.28 9.86 3.86
N ASP A 40 2.59 9.07 4.89
CA ASP A 40 2.19 7.66 4.97
C ASP A 40 0.66 7.51 5.08
N THR A 41 -0.02 8.50 5.68
CA THR A 41 -1.48 8.55 5.71
C THR A 41 -2.10 8.66 4.31
N PHE A 42 -1.41 9.36 3.40
CA PHE A 42 -1.89 9.59 2.05
C PHE A 42 -1.48 8.49 1.07
N TRP A 43 -0.68 7.51 1.48
CA TRP A 43 -0.31 6.36 0.66
C TRP A 43 -1.55 5.67 0.07
N GLY A 44 -2.43 5.13 0.92
CA GLY A 44 -3.66 4.48 0.47
C GLY A 44 -4.59 5.41 -0.32
N LEU A 45 -4.77 6.65 0.15
CA LEU A 45 -5.66 7.64 -0.48
C LEU A 45 -5.20 8.06 -1.88
N SER A 46 -3.89 8.07 -2.13
CA SER A 46 -3.35 8.42 -3.45
C SER A 46 -3.70 7.38 -4.51
N PHE A 47 -3.78 6.09 -4.15
CA PHE A 47 -4.29 5.04 -5.04
C PHE A 47 -5.77 5.20 -5.34
N VAL A 48 -6.57 5.59 -4.34
CA VAL A 48 -7.99 5.92 -4.54
C VAL A 48 -8.14 7.08 -5.51
N LEU A 49 -7.29 8.11 -5.40
CA LEU A 49 -7.27 9.23 -6.33
C LEU A 49 -6.94 8.80 -7.76
N VAL A 50 -5.93 7.94 -7.96
CA VAL A 50 -5.61 7.38 -9.28
C VAL A 50 -6.82 6.62 -9.84
N ALA A 51 -7.40 5.72 -9.05
CA ALA A 51 -8.55 4.92 -9.48
C ALA A 51 -9.76 5.79 -9.83
N LEU A 52 -10.01 6.86 -9.06
CA LEU A 52 -11.10 7.79 -9.30
C LEU A 52 -10.90 8.58 -10.60
N VAL A 53 -9.72 9.17 -10.78
CA VAL A 53 -9.40 9.95 -11.99
C VAL A 53 -9.54 9.07 -13.23
N VAL A 54 -8.99 7.86 -13.18
CA VAL A 54 -9.05 6.93 -14.29
C VAL A 54 -10.48 6.44 -14.55
N ALA A 55 -11.26 6.12 -13.50
CA ALA A 55 -12.66 5.72 -13.66
C ALA A 55 -13.50 6.81 -14.34
N LEU A 56 -13.24 8.09 -14.03
CA LEU A 56 -13.95 9.24 -14.59
C LEU A 56 -13.50 9.63 -16.01
N THR A 57 -12.23 9.40 -16.35
CA THR A 57 -11.65 9.94 -17.61
C THR A 57 -11.40 8.88 -18.68
N ALA A 58 -11.36 7.60 -18.32
CA ALA A 58 -11.22 6.52 -19.29
C ALA A 58 -12.57 6.16 -19.96
N ASP A 59 -12.47 5.47 -21.07
CA ASP A 59 -13.55 5.17 -22.02
C ASP A 59 -13.88 3.66 -22.11
N GLY A 60 -13.19 2.79 -21.35
CA GLY A 60 -13.44 1.35 -21.35
C GLY A 60 -14.71 0.93 -20.59
N ASP A 61 -14.83 -0.35 -20.26
CA ASP A 61 -16.01 -0.89 -19.59
C ASP A 61 -16.31 -0.15 -18.27
N THR A 62 -17.58 0.20 -18.09
CA THR A 62 -18.01 0.97 -16.92
C THR A 62 -17.96 0.09 -15.67
N GLY A 63 -18.43 -1.15 -15.74
CA GLY A 63 -18.46 -2.06 -14.60
C GLY A 63 -17.07 -2.33 -14.03
N LEU A 64 -16.09 -2.62 -14.89
CA LEU A 64 -14.71 -2.86 -14.52
C LEU A 64 -14.06 -1.63 -13.85
N ARG A 65 -14.22 -0.43 -14.44
CA ARG A 65 -13.67 0.81 -13.89
C ARG A 65 -14.19 1.11 -12.49
N TRP A 66 -15.50 1.00 -12.29
CA TRP A 66 -16.11 1.25 -10.98
C TRP A 66 -15.84 0.14 -9.97
N LEU A 67 -15.69 -1.12 -10.41
CA LEU A 67 -15.26 -2.23 -9.56
C LEU A 67 -13.84 -2.00 -9.03
N LEU A 68 -12.88 -1.67 -9.92
CA LEU A 68 -11.50 -1.39 -9.53
C LEU A 68 -11.41 -0.18 -8.60
N LEU A 69 -12.19 0.88 -8.86
CA LEU A 69 -12.33 2.00 -7.94
C LEU A 69 -12.89 1.55 -6.59
N GLY A 70 -13.97 0.76 -6.56
CA GLY A 70 -14.57 0.28 -5.31
C GLY A 70 -13.59 -0.55 -4.47
N MET A 71 -12.89 -1.50 -5.09
CA MET A 71 -11.87 -2.31 -4.44
C MET A 71 -10.73 -1.45 -3.87
N THR A 72 -10.24 -0.51 -4.68
CA THR A 72 -9.16 0.41 -4.28
C THR A 72 -9.60 1.37 -3.19
N ALA A 73 -10.84 1.90 -3.27
CA ALA A 73 -11.40 2.83 -2.30
C ALA A 73 -11.61 2.17 -0.94
N ILE A 74 -12.21 0.96 -0.91
CA ILE A 74 -12.41 0.22 0.33
C ILE A 74 -11.07 -0.05 1.02
N TRP A 75 -10.06 -0.52 0.27
CA TRP A 75 -8.72 -0.75 0.82
C TRP A 75 -8.04 0.56 1.26
N GLY A 76 -7.94 1.53 0.36
CA GLY A 76 -7.15 2.75 0.54
C GLY A 76 -7.72 3.72 1.58
N VAL A 77 -9.04 3.86 1.66
CA VAL A 77 -9.69 4.68 2.71
C VAL A 77 -9.52 4.01 4.07
N ARG A 78 -9.65 2.69 4.14
CA ARG A 78 -9.47 1.93 5.38
C ARG A 78 -8.02 2.02 5.89
N LEU A 79 -7.04 1.80 5.02
CA LEU A 79 -5.62 1.93 5.35
C LEU A 79 -5.28 3.38 5.74
N GLY A 80 -5.71 4.37 4.93
CA GLY A 80 -5.48 5.78 5.22
C GLY A 80 -6.11 6.22 6.55
N GLY A 81 -7.32 5.74 6.88
CA GLY A 81 -7.97 6.01 8.16
C GLY A 81 -7.21 5.40 9.35
N PHE A 82 -6.73 4.17 9.20
CA PHE A 82 -5.89 3.52 10.21
C PHE A 82 -4.59 4.28 10.45
N LEU A 83 -3.88 4.64 9.38
CA LEU A 83 -2.61 5.37 9.46
C LEU A 83 -2.79 6.81 9.97
N LEU A 84 -3.89 7.49 9.61
CA LEU A 84 -4.22 8.80 10.16
C LEU A 84 -4.49 8.73 11.66
N ALA A 85 -5.24 7.71 12.09
CA ALA A 85 -5.52 7.50 13.51
C ALA A 85 -4.25 7.20 14.29
N ARG A 86 -3.30 6.45 13.70
CA ARG A 86 -1.97 6.23 14.26
C ARG A 86 -1.18 7.53 14.32
N PHE A 87 -1.04 8.24 13.20
CA PHE A 87 -0.31 9.51 13.12
C PHE A 87 -0.76 10.52 14.18
N ARG A 88 -2.07 10.68 14.39
CA ARG A 88 -2.64 11.61 15.38
C ARG A 88 -2.39 11.24 16.84
N ARG A 89 -1.98 10.01 17.14
CA ARG A 89 -1.67 9.55 18.50
C ARG A 89 -0.20 9.69 18.86
N HIS A 90 0.67 9.93 17.90
CA HIS A 90 2.09 10.11 18.16
C HIS A 90 2.36 11.56 18.57
N ASP A 91 3.10 11.74 19.65
CA ASP A 91 3.50 13.05 20.16
C ASP A 91 4.80 13.57 19.51
N SER A 92 5.46 12.74 18.69
CA SER A 92 6.74 13.05 18.04
C SER A 92 6.82 12.46 16.64
N GLU A 93 7.67 13.07 15.80
CA GLU A 93 7.96 12.61 14.44
C GLU A 93 8.50 11.18 14.46
N ASP A 94 8.09 10.36 13.50
CA ASP A 94 8.59 8.99 13.32
C ASP A 94 10.13 9.00 13.28
N PRO A 95 10.83 8.19 14.11
CA PRO A 95 12.30 8.14 14.17
C PRO A 95 12.99 7.97 12.82
N ARG A 96 12.36 7.26 11.88
CA ARG A 96 12.86 7.10 10.51
C ARG A 96 12.98 8.45 9.78
N TYR A 97 11.99 9.31 9.92
CA TYR A 97 11.99 10.64 9.30
C TYR A 97 12.87 11.63 10.06
N ALA A 98 12.88 11.55 11.39
CA ALA A 98 13.79 12.33 12.24
C ALA A 98 15.27 12.02 11.88
N ALA A 99 15.64 10.76 11.73
CA ALA A 99 16.99 10.36 11.33
C ALA A 99 17.38 10.86 9.94
N ILE A 100 16.44 10.96 8.99
CA ILE A 100 16.69 11.55 7.67
C ILE A 100 16.89 13.07 7.79
N ARG A 101 16.11 13.73 8.64
CA ARG A 101 16.21 15.16 8.93
C ARG A 101 17.58 15.50 9.50
N ASP A 102 18.06 14.73 10.47
CA ASP A 102 19.34 14.95 11.11
C ASP A 102 20.53 14.78 10.15
N ARG A 103 20.40 13.93 9.13
CA ARG A 103 21.40 13.79 8.06
C ARG A 103 21.39 14.93 7.04
N HIS A 104 20.27 15.67 6.93
CA HIS A 104 20.06 16.70 5.91
C HIS A 104 19.42 17.99 6.45
N PRO A 105 19.90 18.57 7.56
CA PRO A 105 19.18 19.62 8.30
C PRO A 105 18.90 20.87 7.44
N ASP A 106 19.90 21.36 6.70
CA ASP A 106 19.81 22.62 5.95
C ASP A 106 18.99 22.53 4.66
N ARG A 107 18.75 21.31 4.17
CA ARG A 107 18.07 21.04 2.89
C ARG A 107 16.89 20.11 3.03
N PHE A 108 16.45 19.83 4.27
CA PHE A 108 15.49 18.78 4.55
C PHE A 108 14.18 18.96 3.77
N ALA A 109 13.67 20.19 3.64
CA ALA A 109 12.42 20.44 2.92
C ALA A 109 12.51 20.04 1.43
N LEU A 110 13.57 20.41 0.74
CA LEU A 110 13.78 20.02 -0.66
C LEU A 110 14.12 18.52 -0.78
N TYR A 111 14.93 18.01 0.15
CA TYR A 111 15.28 16.60 0.18
C TYR A 111 14.05 15.72 0.38
N SER A 112 13.17 16.06 1.33
CA SER A 112 11.94 15.33 1.58
C SER A 112 11.00 15.38 0.37
N LEU A 113 10.88 16.54 -0.29
CA LEU A 113 10.09 16.67 -1.52
C LEU A 113 10.53 15.67 -2.60
N VAL A 114 11.84 15.61 -2.88
CA VAL A 114 12.36 14.78 -3.97
C VAL A 114 12.44 13.31 -3.57
N VAL A 115 13.01 13.00 -2.41
CA VAL A 115 13.37 11.63 -2.03
C VAL A 115 12.21 10.90 -1.35
N ILE A 116 11.43 11.58 -0.51
CA ILE A 116 10.31 10.95 0.21
C ILE A 116 9.04 11.05 -0.64
N PHE A 117 8.58 12.27 -0.91
CA PHE A 117 7.33 12.49 -1.64
C PHE A 117 7.44 12.09 -3.11
N GLY A 118 8.55 12.44 -3.78
CA GLY A 118 8.78 12.08 -5.19
C GLY A 118 8.85 10.56 -5.42
N THR A 119 9.59 9.84 -4.58
CA THR A 119 9.65 8.37 -4.66
C THR A 119 8.30 7.74 -4.39
N GLN A 120 7.54 8.22 -3.41
CA GLN A 120 6.19 7.71 -3.16
C GLN A 120 5.23 8.02 -4.32
N ALA A 121 5.29 9.20 -4.92
CA ALA A 121 4.48 9.55 -6.09
C ALA A 121 4.76 8.61 -7.28
N VAL A 122 6.05 8.32 -7.56
CA VAL A 122 6.45 7.35 -8.60
C VAL A 122 5.96 5.94 -8.26
N ALA A 123 6.12 5.52 -7.00
CA ALA A 123 5.68 4.21 -6.55
C ALA A 123 4.16 4.04 -6.70
N VAL A 124 3.37 5.07 -6.35
CA VAL A 124 1.91 5.07 -6.52
C VAL A 124 1.52 4.88 -7.98
N LEU A 125 2.16 5.60 -8.90
CA LEU A 125 1.89 5.48 -10.34
C LEU A 125 2.31 4.12 -10.91
N LEU A 126 3.39 3.53 -10.40
CA LEU A 126 3.86 2.21 -10.82
C LEU A 126 2.96 1.09 -10.27
N VAL A 127 2.65 1.12 -8.98
CA VAL A 127 1.84 0.10 -8.31
C VAL A 127 0.41 0.08 -8.84
N SER A 128 -0.14 1.24 -9.20
CA SER A 128 -1.50 1.37 -9.76
C SER A 128 -1.63 1.07 -11.25
N LEU A 129 -0.55 0.65 -11.93
CA LEU A 129 -0.61 0.31 -13.36
C LEU A 129 -1.76 -0.65 -13.75
N PRO A 130 -2.09 -1.70 -12.97
CA PRO A 130 -3.23 -2.57 -13.31
C PRO A 130 -4.54 -1.79 -13.44
N ILE A 131 -4.79 -0.84 -12.54
CA ILE A 131 -6.00 -0.01 -12.52
C ILE A 131 -6.00 0.94 -13.73
N GLN A 132 -4.87 1.62 -13.96
CA GLN A 132 -4.72 2.61 -15.01
C GLN A 132 -4.93 2.04 -16.41
N VAL A 133 -4.36 0.87 -16.68
CA VAL A 133 -4.41 0.25 -18.00
C VAL A 133 -5.74 -0.45 -18.23
N ALA A 134 -6.25 -1.21 -17.25
CA ALA A 134 -7.49 -1.97 -17.41
C ALA A 134 -8.73 -1.09 -17.60
N ALA A 135 -8.71 0.15 -17.08
CA ALA A 135 -9.82 1.08 -17.24
C ALA A 135 -10.11 1.52 -18.68
N ARG A 136 -9.17 1.28 -19.60
CA ARG A 136 -9.33 1.58 -21.04
C ARG A 136 -9.80 0.37 -21.85
N SER A 137 -10.16 -0.72 -21.18
CA SER A 137 -10.53 -1.98 -21.82
C SER A 137 -12.02 -2.27 -21.68
N ASP A 138 -12.60 -2.85 -22.72
CA ASP A 138 -13.99 -3.34 -22.75
C ASP A 138 -14.10 -4.79 -22.26
N ALA A 139 -13.42 -5.12 -21.16
CA ALA A 139 -13.31 -6.50 -20.70
C ALA A 139 -14.64 -7.03 -20.16
N GLU A 140 -14.97 -8.26 -20.51
CA GLU A 140 -16.13 -8.95 -19.94
C GLU A 140 -15.84 -9.49 -18.52
N VAL A 141 -16.86 -9.47 -17.66
CA VAL A 141 -16.79 -10.02 -16.30
C VAL A 141 -16.83 -11.55 -16.38
N GLY A 142 -15.75 -12.21 -15.95
CA GLY A 142 -15.62 -13.67 -15.96
C GLY A 142 -15.12 -14.26 -14.63
N ALA A 143 -14.89 -15.57 -14.60
CA ALA A 143 -14.44 -16.29 -13.40
C ALA A 143 -13.16 -15.73 -12.76
N LEU A 144 -12.26 -15.16 -13.58
CA LEU A 144 -11.04 -14.53 -13.10
C LEU A 144 -11.32 -13.25 -12.29
N VAL A 145 -12.35 -12.48 -12.65
CA VAL A 145 -12.81 -11.34 -11.84
C VAL A 145 -13.27 -11.81 -10.47
N ALA A 146 -14.09 -12.86 -10.42
CA ALA A 146 -14.58 -13.42 -9.15
C ALA A 146 -13.43 -13.89 -8.26
N PHE A 147 -12.45 -14.59 -8.83
CA PHE A 147 -11.27 -15.03 -8.09
C PHE A 147 -10.43 -13.85 -7.57
N GLY A 148 -10.20 -12.83 -8.40
CA GLY A 148 -9.48 -11.62 -8.00
C GLY A 148 -10.19 -10.85 -6.89
N VAL A 149 -11.53 -10.73 -6.97
CA VAL A 149 -12.35 -10.10 -5.92
C VAL A 149 -12.30 -10.89 -4.62
N VAL A 150 -12.37 -12.22 -4.65
CA VAL A 150 -12.26 -13.06 -3.44
C VAL A 150 -10.87 -12.92 -2.81
N LEU A 151 -9.80 -13.00 -3.61
CA LEU A 151 -8.44 -12.83 -3.10
C LEU A 151 -8.26 -11.45 -2.47
N TRP A 152 -8.79 -10.41 -3.11
CA TRP A 152 -8.78 -9.05 -2.59
C TRP A 152 -9.54 -8.93 -1.26
N ALA A 153 -10.76 -9.49 -1.19
CA ALA A 153 -11.59 -9.43 0.02
C ALA A 153 -10.93 -10.16 1.20
N VAL A 154 -10.34 -11.32 0.96
CA VAL A 154 -9.55 -12.06 1.95
C VAL A 154 -8.34 -11.23 2.40
N GLY A 155 -7.62 -10.62 1.45
CA GLY A 155 -6.48 -9.75 1.75
C GLY A 155 -6.85 -8.59 2.67
N VAL A 156 -7.89 -7.82 2.31
CA VAL A 156 -8.40 -6.70 3.13
C VAL A 156 -8.86 -7.17 4.52
N ALA A 157 -9.52 -8.33 4.61
CA ALA A 157 -9.96 -8.89 5.89
C ALA A 157 -8.79 -9.30 6.79
N VAL A 158 -7.78 -9.97 6.23
CA VAL A 158 -6.55 -10.35 6.95
C VAL A 158 -5.81 -9.11 7.43
N GLU A 159 -5.65 -8.11 6.55
CA GLU A 159 -5.01 -6.84 6.88
C GLU A 159 -5.74 -6.12 8.03
N ALA A 160 -7.06 -6.00 7.94
CA ALA A 160 -7.89 -5.36 8.95
C ALA A 160 -7.84 -6.07 10.30
N ALA A 161 -7.91 -7.39 10.31
CA ALA A 161 -7.84 -8.19 11.53
C ALA A 161 -6.44 -8.10 12.18
N ALA A 162 -5.37 -8.15 11.38
CA ALA A 162 -4.00 -8.06 11.88
C ALA A 162 -3.69 -6.70 12.49
N ASP A 163 -4.09 -5.61 11.84
CA ASP A 163 -3.89 -4.25 12.35
C ASP A 163 -4.70 -3.99 13.62
N GLU A 164 -5.91 -4.54 13.73
CA GLU A 164 -6.71 -4.43 14.95
C GLU A 164 -6.11 -5.25 16.11
N GLN A 165 -5.55 -6.42 15.84
CA GLN A 165 -4.79 -7.20 16.83
C GLN A 165 -3.59 -6.39 17.34
N GLN A 166 -2.80 -5.80 16.43
CA GLN A 166 -1.65 -4.97 16.78
C GLN A 166 -2.05 -3.72 17.58
N ARG A 167 -3.12 -3.05 17.16
CA ARG A 167 -3.64 -1.86 17.84
C ARG A 167 -4.09 -2.17 19.27
N ARG A 168 -4.74 -3.31 19.49
CA ARG A 168 -5.18 -3.74 20.84
C ARG A 168 -4.01 -4.08 21.73
N HIS A 169 -3.04 -4.83 21.20
CA HIS A 169 -1.80 -5.17 21.91
C HIS A 169 -1.01 -3.92 22.33
N SER A 170 -0.83 -2.98 21.40
CA SER A 170 -0.15 -1.72 21.70
C SER A 170 -0.90 -0.89 22.74
N ALA A 171 -2.25 -0.97 22.76
CA ALA A 171 -3.09 -0.22 23.69
C ALA A 171 -3.20 -0.88 25.09
N SER A 172 -2.85 -2.16 25.25
CA SER A 172 -2.82 -2.80 26.57
C SER A 172 -1.59 -2.42 27.39
N GLY A 173 -0.57 -1.81 26.77
CA GLY A 173 0.71 -1.55 27.43
C GLY A 173 1.48 -2.85 27.74
N ASP A 174 1.21 -3.90 26.96
CA ASP A 174 1.90 -5.17 27.07
C ASP A 174 3.16 -5.11 26.21
N ASP A 175 4.32 -5.12 26.86
CA ASP A 175 5.62 -5.06 26.20
C ASP A 175 6.08 -6.43 25.67
N SER A 176 5.29 -7.51 25.87
CA SER A 176 5.56 -8.82 25.28
C SER A 176 5.36 -8.85 23.77
N VAL A 177 5.91 -9.86 23.11
CA VAL A 177 5.79 -10.01 21.66
C VAL A 177 4.40 -10.49 21.31
N LEU A 178 3.73 -9.79 20.39
CA LEU A 178 2.45 -10.24 19.84
C LEU A 178 2.64 -11.51 18.99
N ASP A 179 2.48 -12.67 19.62
CA ASP A 179 2.70 -13.99 18.99
C ASP A 179 1.42 -14.83 18.83
N THR A 180 0.25 -14.22 19.03
CA THR A 180 -1.07 -14.87 18.98
C THR A 180 -1.89 -14.44 17.76
N GLY A 181 -3.03 -15.09 17.53
CA GLY A 181 -3.92 -14.74 16.41
C GLY A 181 -3.26 -14.93 15.05
N LEU A 182 -3.32 -13.91 14.19
CA LEU A 182 -2.66 -13.94 12.88
C LEU A 182 -1.14 -13.81 12.98
N TRP A 183 -0.67 -13.10 14.02
CA TRP A 183 0.75 -12.88 14.30
C TRP A 183 1.48 -14.15 14.72
N ARG A 184 0.75 -15.21 15.11
CA ARG A 184 1.30 -16.56 15.29
C ARG A 184 1.84 -17.16 13.99
N TYR A 185 1.23 -16.86 12.85
CA TYR A 185 1.51 -17.52 11.57
C TYR A 185 2.44 -16.71 10.67
N SER A 186 2.45 -15.40 10.84
CA SER A 186 3.34 -14.48 10.12
C SER A 186 3.76 -13.36 11.06
N ARG A 187 4.99 -12.87 10.89
CA ARG A 187 5.48 -11.67 11.60
C ARG A 187 4.91 -10.39 11.02
N HIS A 188 4.36 -10.44 9.81
CA HIS A 188 3.70 -9.30 9.17
C HIS A 188 2.43 -9.73 8.41
N PRO A 189 1.40 -10.24 9.12
CA PRO A 189 0.19 -10.73 8.50
C PRO A 189 -0.60 -9.60 7.82
N ASN A 190 -0.51 -8.37 8.33
CA ASN A 190 -1.09 -7.19 7.70
C ASN A 190 -0.46 -6.91 6.33
N LYS A 191 0.89 -6.88 6.24
CA LYS A 191 1.60 -6.68 4.97
C LYS A 191 1.29 -7.80 3.96
N PHE A 192 1.05 -9.03 4.42
CA PHE A 192 0.59 -10.12 3.56
C PHE A 192 -0.83 -9.89 3.02
N GLY A 193 -1.75 -9.43 3.88
CA GLY A 193 -3.11 -9.05 3.48
C GLY A 193 -3.12 -7.95 2.42
N ASP A 194 -2.28 -6.92 2.59
CA ASP A 194 -2.08 -5.84 1.62
C ASP A 194 -1.59 -6.39 0.26
N ALA A 195 -0.57 -7.25 0.26
CA ALA A 195 -0.11 -7.91 -0.96
C ALA A 195 -1.25 -8.69 -1.65
N CYS A 196 -2.03 -9.49 -0.92
CA CYS A 196 -3.19 -10.19 -1.46
C CYS A 196 -4.22 -9.24 -2.09
N ALA A 197 -4.46 -8.07 -1.47
CA ALA A 197 -5.34 -7.04 -2.03
C ALA A 197 -4.87 -6.57 -3.42
N TRP A 198 -3.58 -6.26 -3.56
CA TRP A 198 -3.01 -5.79 -4.84
C TRP A 198 -2.90 -6.88 -5.90
N TRP A 199 -2.58 -8.12 -5.51
CA TRP A 199 -2.64 -9.26 -6.43
C TRP A 199 -4.08 -9.53 -6.89
N GLY A 200 -5.07 -9.37 -6.02
CA GLY A 200 -6.50 -9.46 -6.37
C GLY A 200 -6.92 -8.39 -7.37
N ILE A 201 -6.53 -7.12 -7.15
CA ILE A 201 -6.77 -6.02 -8.09
C ILE A 201 -6.14 -6.32 -9.46
N TRP A 202 -4.90 -6.83 -9.48
CA TRP A 202 -4.24 -7.20 -10.73
C TRP A 202 -4.95 -8.35 -11.46
N LEU A 203 -5.46 -9.37 -10.75
CA LEU A 203 -6.22 -10.45 -11.38
C LEU A 203 -7.51 -9.94 -12.03
N VAL A 204 -8.20 -9.00 -11.39
CA VAL A 204 -9.36 -8.32 -11.99
C VAL A 204 -8.93 -7.51 -13.22
N ALA A 205 -7.82 -6.78 -13.15
CA ALA A 205 -7.28 -6.03 -14.28
C ALA A 205 -6.78 -6.90 -15.44
N LEU A 206 -6.40 -8.16 -15.17
CA LEU A 206 -5.87 -9.09 -16.16
C LEU A 206 -6.92 -9.50 -17.21
N THR A 207 -8.21 -9.42 -16.88
CA THR A 207 -9.30 -9.76 -17.82
C THR A 207 -9.38 -8.82 -19.03
N ALA A 208 -8.80 -7.62 -18.91
CA ALA A 208 -8.69 -6.65 -20.00
C ALA A 208 -7.86 -7.14 -21.20
N GLY A 209 -7.07 -8.20 -21.04
CA GLY A 209 -6.20 -8.70 -22.12
C GLY A 209 -5.04 -7.74 -22.41
N GLY A 210 -3.85 -8.28 -22.64
CA GLY A 210 -2.65 -7.44 -22.89
C GLY A 210 -2.15 -6.64 -21.68
N THR A 211 -2.78 -6.77 -20.51
CA THR A 211 -2.43 -6.08 -19.25
C THR A 211 -1.49 -6.89 -18.35
N TRP A 212 -1.04 -8.07 -18.78
CA TRP A 212 -0.19 -8.97 -17.97
C TRP A 212 1.07 -8.28 -17.43
N TRP A 213 1.69 -7.39 -18.21
CA TRP A 213 2.91 -6.66 -17.82
C TRP A 213 2.70 -5.72 -16.62
N THR A 214 1.45 -5.35 -16.34
CA THR A 214 1.09 -4.56 -15.15
C THR A 214 1.30 -5.31 -13.84
N LEU A 215 1.65 -6.60 -13.88
CA LEU A 215 2.10 -7.37 -12.71
C LEU A 215 3.28 -6.72 -11.98
N ILE A 216 4.03 -5.84 -12.67
CA ILE A 216 5.07 -5.02 -12.05
C ILE A 216 4.51 -4.23 -10.85
N GLY A 217 3.24 -3.81 -10.90
CA GLY A 217 2.60 -3.09 -9.82
C GLY A 217 2.53 -3.88 -8.51
N PRO A 218 1.77 -4.99 -8.42
CA PRO A 218 1.73 -5.82 -7.23
C PRO A 218 3.10 -6.44 -6.88
N ALA A 219 3.98 -6.68 -7.85
CA ALA A 219 5.34 -7.14 -7.58
C ALA A 219 6.18 -6.10 -6.82
N VAL A 220 6.16 -4.83 -7.27
CA VAL A 220 6.83 -3.73 -6.55
C VAL A 220 6.19 -3.49 -5.19
N MET A 221 4.87 -3.53 -5.09
CA MET A 221 4.16 -3.42 -3.81
C MET A 221 4.63 -4.50 -2.83
N THR A 222 4.62 -5.76 -3.27
CA THR A 222 5.10 -6.90 -2.47
C THR A 222 6.57 -6.74 -2.09
N PHE A 223 7.43 -6.28 -3.01
CA PHE A 223 8.84 -6.06 -2.73
C PHE A 223 9.06 -4.99 -1.66
N VAL A 224 8.36 -3.85 -1.73
CA VAL A 224 8.45 -2.78 -0.74
C VAL A 224 7.97 -3.28 0.63
N LEU A 225 6.84 -4.00 0.65
CA LEU A 225 6.29 -4.59 1.87
C LEU A 225 7.27 -5.58 2.51
N VAL A 226 7.85 -6.50 1.74
CA VAL A 226 8.82 -7.49 2.24
C VAL A 226 10.15 -6.82 2.62
N ARG A 227 10.67 -5.88 1.84
CA ARG A 227 11.94 -5.21 2.18
C ARG A 227 11.82 -4.36 3.43
N GLY A 228 10.70 -3.66 3.61
CA GLY A 228 10.38 -2.92 4.83
C GLY A 228 10.08 -3.80 6.05
N THR A 229 10.17 -5.14 5.94
CA THR A 229 10.23 -6.07 7.09
C THR A 229 11.65 -6.49 7.43
N GLY A 230 12.62 -6.18 6.56
CA GLY A 230 14.04 -6.49 6.73
C GLY A 230 14.67 -5.82 7.93
N GLU A 231 14.32 -4.55 8.14
CA GLU A 231 14.88 -3.70 9.19
C GLU A 231 14.47 -4.16 10.59
N ASP A 232 13.28 -4.77 10.73
CA ASP A 232 12.76 -5.32 12.00
C ASP A 232 13.51 -6.60 12.48
N ASP A 233 14.33 -7.26 11.64
CA ASP A 233 15.00 -8.53 11.98
C ASP A 233 16.40 -8.35 12.60
N HIS A 234 16.99 -7.16 12.53
CA HIS A 234 18.41 -6.96 12.79
C HIS A 234 18.76 -6.57 14.23
N ASP A 235 17.79 -6.03 14.98
CA ASP A 235 17.95 -5.60 16.36
C ASP A 235 16.85 -6.25 17.22
N THR A 236 16.99 -7.55 17.52
CA THR A 236 16.11 -8.20 18.50
C THR A 236 16.54 -7.81 19.90
N ASP A 237 15.69 -7.10 20.62
CA ASP A 237 16.01 -6.53 21.93
C ASP A 237 15.86 -7.54 23.09
N SER A 238 15.21 -8.68 22.84
CA SER A 238 14.96 -9.72 23.84
C SER A 238 15.09 -11.17 23.33
N ASP A 239 15.34 -12.10 24.24
CA ASP A 239 15.34 -13.55 23.96
C ASP A 239 13.98 -14.06 23.47
N GLU A 240 12.89 -13.47 23.96
CA GLU A 240 11.52 -13.77 23.55
C GLU A 240 11.28 -13.39 22.09
N GLU A 241 11.70 -12.19 21.69
CA GLU A 241 11.63 -11.71 20.31
C GLU A 241 12.50 -12.55 19.39
N ALA A 242 13.73 -12.87 19.80
CA ALA A 242 14.60 -13.74 19.04
C ALA A 242 13.99 -15.15 18.85
N ALA A 243 13.30 -15.68 19.87
CA ALA A 243 12.58 -16.95 19.76
C ALA A 243 11.40 -16.85 18.78
N TYR A 244 10.64 -15.76 18.82
CA TYR A 244 9.55 -15.48 17.88
C TYR A 244 10.04 -15.36 16.43
N VAL A 245 11.12 -14.62 16.19
CA VAL A 245 11.75 -14.47 14.86
C VAL A 245 12.18 -15.82 14.29
N ARG A 246 12.74 -16.72 15.12
CA ARG A 246 13.18 -18.06 14.68
C ARG A 246 12.02 -18.98 14.28
N ARG A 247 10.92 -18.95 15.04
CA ARG A 247 9.79 -19.89 14.85
C ARG A 247 8.75 -19.40 13.85
N THR A 248 8.57 -18.10 13.70
CA THR A 248 7.45 -17.53 12.93
C THR A 248 7.90 -17.10 11.53
N SER A 249 7.14 -17.51 10.51
CA SER A 249 7.38 -17.08 9.13
C SER A 249 7.36 -15.56 9.01
N LYS A 250 8.26 -15.00 8.20
CA LYS A 250 8.38 -13.55 8.07
C LYS A 250 7.13 -12.90 7.47
N PHE A 251 6.65 -13.46 6.36
CA PHE A 251 5.66 -12.79 5.50
C PHE A 251 4.48 -13.70 5.18
N VAL A 252 4.74 -14.84 4.54
CA VAL A 252 3.69 -15.81 4.20
C VAL A 252 3.19 -16.49 5.48
N PRO A 253 1.88 -16.48 5.78
CA PRO A 253 1.34 -17.17 6.95
C PRO A 253 1.60 -18.69 6.88
N LEU A 254 2.38 -19.21 7.82
CA LEU A 254 2.72 -20.64 7.92
C LEU A 254 2.64 -21.08 9.39
N PRO A 255 2.37 -22.38 9.67
CA PRO A 255 2.50 -22.90 11.02
C PRO A 255 3.88 -22.60 11.62
N PRO A 256 3.97 -22.27 12.93
CA PRO A 256 5.26 -22.03 13.58
C PRO A 256 6.18 -23.24 13.47
N ARG A 257 7.47 -22.98 13.29
CA ARG A 257 8.52 -24.00 13.34
C ARG A 257 8.71 -24.46 14.79
N ALA A 258 9.06 -25.74 14.95
CA ALA A 258 9.40 -26.34 16.24
C ALA A 258 10.72 -25.79 16.78
#